data_AF-A0A2H2ZVN3-F1
#
_entry.id   AF-A0A2H2ZVN3-F1
#
_cell.length_a   1.000
_cell.length_b   1.000
_cell.length_c   1.000
_cell.angle_alpha   90.00
_cell.angle_beta   90.00
_cell.angle_gamma   90.00
#
_symmetry.space_group_name_H-M   'P 1'
#
loop_
_entity.id
_entity.type
_entity.pdbx_description
1 polymer ?
#
loop_
_entity_poly.entity_id
_entity_poly.type
_entity_poly.pdbx_seq_one_letter_code
_entity_poly.pdbx_strand_id
1 'polypeptide(L)'
;MADMAGMDITENIEDIGDMEDMEDLEDKLSYNSEVSLIDCTNPNDRLRSIEDAVDLAIGHLFPWVNHCSNVITRQVGKALKRAYLEESRSWSWEMSLEFRHTAPTLNFSVYAQTGSITSHIIGRKARNNGAAWVHFWFLRVMFGPRACSRQLWFADLVDKHPWMLDEAPGGVVPSNAYTIIKSGQEDWEPATPTTMERPDALAVARAKREAAESTSNPRPSKTPRASTPTPQPQEETAVEADIWAQLDAADFSEVPNARIPSKTDEELQGLKAKHEALQLAHETLWEKHKALEEKYRKQEEKLEKLCTGLVQLGNLVKHQNGV
;
A
#
# COMPACT_ATOMS: atom_id res chain seq x y z
N MET A 1 -25.48 20.25 78.20
CA MET A 1 -26.19 19.30 79.08
C MET A 1 -26.00 17.91 78.49
N ALA A 2 -25.46 16.99 79.31
CA ALA A 2 -25.06 15.59 79.07
C ALA A 2 -23.85 15.39 78.12
N ASP A 3 -22.64 14.98 78.56
CA ASP A 3 -22.19 13.72 79.21
C ASP A 3 -22.41 12.48 78.33
N MET A 4 -21.58 11.45 78.23
CA MET A 4 -20.20 11.08 78.62
C MET A 4 -19.94 9.70 77.94
N ALA A 5 -18.73 9.15 78.13
CA ALA A 5 -18.28 7.76 77.88
C ALA A 5 -17.79 7.46 76.44
N GLY A 6 -16.55 7.04 76.16
CA GLY A 6 -15.50 6.44 77.01
C GLY A 6 -15.53 4.92 76.92
N MET A 7 -14.57 4.32 76.20
CA MET A 7 -14.03 2.99 76.49
C MET A 7 -12.79 2.69 75.63
N ASP A 8 -11.62 2.83 76.26
CA ASP A 8 -10.41 2.04 75.97
C ASP A 8 -10.61 0.63 76.52
N ILE A 9 -10.17 -0.40 75.79
CA ILE A 9 -9.68 -1.66 76.37
C ILE A 9 -8.43 -2.08 75.61
N THR A 10 -7.39 -2.28 76.41
CA THR A 10 -6.03 -2.70 76.15
C THR A 10 -5.86 -4.22 76.05
N GLU A 11 -4.69 -4.60 75.53
CA GLU A 11 -3.91 -5.82 75.85
C GLU A 11 -4.35 -7.19 75.30
N ASN A 12 -3.49 -7.78 74.45
CA ASN A 12 -2.72 -8.94 74.90
C ASN A 12 -1.44 -9.13 74.07
N ILE A 13 -0.36 -9.37 74.82
CA ILE A 13 1.01 -9.72 74.44
C ILE A 13 1.13 -11.25 74.53
N GLU A 14 1.89 -11.86 73.61
CA GLU A 14 2.74 -13.07 73.77
C GLU A 14 3.30 -13.36 72.36
N ASP A 15 4.56 -13.05 72.03
CA ASP A 15 5.83 -13.70 72.41
C ASP A 15 6.08 -15.06 71.71
N ILE A 16 7.37 -15.29 71.41
CA ILE A 16 8.05 -16.52 71.00
C ILE A 16 8.28 -16.72 69.49
N GLY A 17 9.55 -16.62 69.10
CA GLY A 17 10.14 -17.57 68.14
C GLY A 17 11.08 -16.98 67.10
N ASP A 18 12.33 -16.70 67.48
CA ASP A 18 13.46 -16.74 66.55
C ASP A 18 13.56 -18.15 65.96
N MET A 19 13.56 -18.26 64.63
CA MET A 19 14.12 -19.42 63.94
C MET A 19 14.79 -18.96 62.64
N GLU A 20 16.11 -19.02 62.69
CA GLU A 20 17.05 -18.93 61.58
C GLU A 20 16.75 -20.00 60.51
N ASP A 21 17.25 -19.74 59.30
CA ASP A 21 17.53 -20.70 58.22
C ASP A 21 16.35 -21.42 57.53
N MET A 22 16.00 -20.93 56.33
CA MET A 22 15.62 -21.82 55.22
C MET A 22 15.89 -21.13 53.87
N GLU A 23 17.18 -21.07 53.49
CA GLU A 23 17.55 -21.32 52.10
C GLU A 23 17.09 -22.76 51.74
N ASP A 24 16.76 -22.99 50.47
CA ASP A 24 16.22 -24.24 49.89
C ASP A 24 14.70 -24.47 49.97
N LEU A 25 13.97 -23.85 49.04
CA LEU A 25 12.73 -24.42 48.49
C LEU A 25 12.44 -23.91 47.06
N GLU A 26 13.47 -23.91 46.21
CA GLU A 26 13.30 -24.12 44.77
C GLU A 26 13.10 -25.62 44.51
N ASP A 27 11.93 -26.17 44.84
CA ASP A 27 11.43 -27.37 44.16
C ASP A 27 9.98 -27.68 44.54
N LYS A 28 9.18 -28.02 43.53
CA LYS A 28 7.79 -28.55 43.56
C LYS A 28 6.64 -27.54 43.62
N LEU A 29 6.29 -27.02 42.43
CA LEU A 29 4.93 -27.20 41.93
C LEU A 29 4.98 -27.76 40.51
N SER A 30 5.36 -29.04 40.44
CA SER A 30 4.96 -29.94 39.36
C SER A 30 3.47 -30.20 39.51
N TYR A 31 2.67 -29.52 38.68
CA TYR A 31 1.36 -30.01 38.28
C TYR A 31 1.34 -30.07 36.76
N ASN A 32 1.79 -31.23 36.25
CA ASN A 32 1.57 -31.64 34.88
C ASN A 32 0.06 -31.75 34.64
N SER A 33 -0.56 -30.68 34.16
CA SER A 33 -1.81 -30.80 33.39
C SER A 33 -1.41 -31.07 31.95
N GLU A 34 -1.28 -32.36 31.65
CA GLU A 34 -1.43 -32.87 30.30
C GLU A 34 -2.83 -32.50 29.80
N VAL A 35 -2.96 -31.31 29.21
CA VAL A 35 -3.90 -31.13 28.11
C VAL A 35 -3.10 -31.35 26.84
N SER A 36 -3.00 -32.63 26.50
CA SER A 36 -2.90 -33.07 25.12
C SER A 36 -3.98 -32.37 24.31
N LEU A 37 -3.62 -31.26 23.68
CA LEU A 37 -4.18 -30.92 22.37
C LEU A 37 -3.03 -31.06 21.38
N ILE A 38 -2.60 -32.30 21.17
CA ILE A 38 -2.28 -32.73 19.82
C ILE A 38 -3.59 -32.55 19.07
N ASP A 39 -3.82 -31.34 18.57
CA ASP A 39 -4.90 -31.06 17.68
C ASP A 39 -4.58 -31.87 16.42
N CYS A 40 -5.17 -33.06 16.35
CA CYS A 40 -5.33 -33.83 15.13
C CYS A 40 -6.28 -33.08 14.18
N THR A 41 -6.21 -31.74 14.11
CA THR A 41 -6.79 -31.00 13.00
C THR A 41 -6.09 -31.51 11.77
N ASN A 42 -6.92 -32.05 10.88
CA ASN A 42 -6.54 -32.37 9.53
C ASN A 42 -5.66 -31.21 9.02
N PRO A 43 -4.48 -31.45 8.42
CA PRO A 43 -3.66 -30.36 7.87
C PRO A 43 -4.48 -29.44 6.94
N ASN A 44 -5.56 -29.97 6.34
CA ASN A 44 -6.54 -29.19 5.59
C ASN A 44 -7.39 -28.21 6.42
N ASP A 45 -7.72 -28.51 7.68
CA ASP A 45 -8.48 -27.62 8.56
C ASP A 45 -7.62 -26.46 9.09
N ARG A 46 -6.32 -26.72 9.33
CA ARG A 46 -5.36 -25.67 9.68
C ARG A 46 -5.08 -24.74 8.49
N LEU A 47 -5.01 -25.28 7.27
CA LEU A 47 -4.90 -24.48 6.04
C LEU A 47 -6.15 -23.61 5.81
N ARG A 48 -7.36 -24.16 5.98
CA ARG A 48 -8.60 -23.37 5.92
C ARG A 48 -8.64 -22.24 6.94
N SER A 49 -8.23 -22.51 8.19
CA SER A 49 -8.19 -21.50 9.25
C SER A 49 -7.23 -20.33 8.91
N ILE A 50 -6.10 -20.62 8.27
CA ILE A 50 -5.14 -19.59 7.82
C ILE A 50 -5.68 -18.83 6.61
N GLU A 51 -6.28 -19.51 5.63
CA GLU A 51 -6.91 -18.90 4.46
C GLU A 51 -8.05 -17.97 4.88
N ASP A 52 -8.90 -18.40 5.80
CA ASP A 52 -10.01 -17.61 6.36
C ASP A 52 -9.50 -16.35 7.08
N ALA A 53 -8.41 -16.46 7.86
CA ALA A 53 -7.80 -15.32 8.54
C ALA A 53 -7.18 -14.31 7.56
N VAL A 54 -6.55 -14.79 6.48
CA VAL A 54 -6.00 -13.95 5.41
C VAL A 54 -7.11 -13.25 4.65
N ASP A 55 -8.20 -13.96 4.34
CA ASP A 55 -9.36 -13.38 3.65
C ASP A 55 -10.09 -12.34 4.49
N LEU A 56 -10.17 -12.53 5.82
CA LEU A 56 -10.65 -11.55 6.78
C LEU A 56 -9.76 -10.30 6.80
N ALA A 57 -8.44 -10.47 6.92
CA ALA A 57 -7.48 -9.37 6.92
C ALA A 57 -7.54 -8.56 5.62
N ILE A 58 -7.63 -9.24 4.47
CA ILE A 58 -7.79 -8.59 3.16
C ILE A 58 -9.17 -7.95 3.03
N GLY A 59 -10.21 -8.55 3.61
CA GLY A 59 -11.55 -7.98 3.66
C GLY A 59 -11.57 -6.57 4.27
N HIS A 60 -10.76 -6.32 5.30
CA HIS A 60 -10.64 -5.00 5.92
C HIS A 60 -10.01 -3.93 5.00
N LEU A 61 -9.22 -4.33 4.01
CA LEU A 61 -8.66 -3.41 3.01
C LEU A 61 -9.69 -2.96 1.97
N PHE A 62 -10.75 -3.76 1.76
CA PHE A 62 -11.75 -3.53 0.73
C PHE A 62 -13.19 -3.62 1.28
N PRO A 63 -13.57 -2.75 2.24
CA PRO A 63 -14.82 -2.88 3.00
C PRO A 63 -16.08 -2.50 2.20
N TRP A 64 -15.93 -2.05 0.95
CA TRP A 64 -17.02 -1.47 0.16
C TRP A 64 -17.85 -2.50 -0.63
N VAL A 65 -17.54 -3.80 -0.52
CA VAL A 65 -18.40 -4.88 -1.04
C VAL A 65 -19.32 -5.39 0.07
N ASN A 66 -20.62 -5.35 -0.18
CA ASN A 66 -21.64 -5.95 0.67
C ASN A 66 -22.65 -6.75 -0.16
N HIS A 67 -23.59 -7.43 0.51
CA HIS A 67 -24.61 -8.26 -0.15
C HIS A 67 -25.58 -7.47 -1.05
N CYS A 68 -25.72 -6.16 -0.85
CA CYS A 68 -26.53 -5.26 -1.68
C CYS A 68 -25.72 -4.60 -2.81
N SER A 69 -24.43 -4.88 -2.93
CA SER A 69 -23.58 -4.28 -3.96
C SER A 69 -23.92 -4.88 -5.32
N ASN A 70 -23.99 -4.03 -6.35
CA ASN A 70 -24.22 -4.50 -7.72
C ASN A 70 -23.09 -5.41 -8.20
N VAL A 71 -23.39 -6.19 -9.24
CA VAL A 71 -22.47 -7.18 -9.81
C VAL A 71 -21.09 -6.60 -10.14
N ILE A 72 -21.02 -5.39 -10.73
CA ILE A 72 -19.74 -4.77 -11.12
C ILE A 72 -18.89 -4.47 -9.89
N THR A 73 -19.49 -3.92 -8.84
CA THR A 73 -18.78 -3.62 -7.58
C THR A 73 -18.24 -4.89 -6.92
N ARG A 74 -19.01 -5.99 -6.94
CA ARG A 74 -18.54 -7.29 -6.43
C ARG A 74 -17.35 -7.82 -7.24
N GLN A 75 -17.41 -7.71 -8.58
CA GLN A 75 -16.33 -8.16 -9.45
C GLN A 75 -15.07 -7.29 -9.30
N VAL A 76 -15.22 -5.98 -9.14
CA VAL A 76 -14.10 -5.07 -8.79
C VAL A 76 -13.47 -5.48 -7.47
N GLY A 77 -14.27 -5.78 -6.44
CA GLY A 77 -13.74 -6.25 -5.16
C GLY A 77 -12.92 -7.53 -5.29
N LYS A 78 -13.41 -8.52 -6.05
CA LYS A 78 -12.64 -9.74 -6.35
C LYS A 78 -11.33 -9.43 -7.07
N ALA A 79 -11.35 -8.53 -8.05
CA ALA A 79 -10.18 -8.14 -8.81
C ALA A 79 -9.13 -7.41 -7.96
N LEU A 80 -9.56 -6.49 -7.10
CA LEU A 80 -8.68 -5.79 -6.15
C LEU A 80 -8.02 -6.77 -5.19
N LYS A 81 -8.77 -7.73 -4.62
CA LYS A 81 -8.20 -8.77 -3.75
C LYS A 81 -7.13 -9.59 -4.46
N ARG A 82 -7.42 -10.04 -5.69
CA ARG A 82 -6.47 -10.79 -6.52
C ARG A 82 -5.20 -9.99 -6.80
N ALA A 83 -5.35 -8.77 -7.32
CA ALA A 83 -4.23 -7.89 -7.63
C ALA A 83 -3.38 -7.59 -6.38
N TYR A 84 -4.02 -7.39 -5.23
CA TYR A 84 -3.31 -7.17 -3.96
C TYR A 84 -2.47 -8.39 -3.58
N LEU A 85 -3.01 -9.61 -3.66
CA LEU A 85 -2.28 -10.84 -3.34
C LEU A 85 -1.07 -11.08 -4.25
N GLU A 86 -1.20 -10.70 -5.52
CA GLU A 86 -0.14 -10.84 -6.53
C GLU A 86 0.95 -9.77 -6.37
N GLU A 87 0.56 -8.51 -6.18
CA GLU A 87 1.48 -7.38 -6.25
C GLU A 87 2.03 -6.95 -4.90
N SER A 88 1.32 -7.17 -3.79
CA SER A 88 1.76 -6.67 -2.46
C SER A 88 3.10 -7.23 -2.00
N ARG A 89 3.53 -8.38 -2.54
CA ARG A 89 4.81 -9.02 -2.21
C ARG A 89 6.03 -8.26 -2.72
N SER A 90 5.85 -7.42 -3.75
CA SER A 90 6.93 -6.61 -4.33
C SER A 90 6.96 -5.18 -3.80
N TRP A 91 6.01 -4.82 -2.93
CA TRP A 91 5.93 -3.47 -2.37
C TRP A 91 6.97 -3.28 -1.29
N SER A 92 7.53 -2.07 -1.21
CA SER A 92 8.32 -1.68 -0.05
C SER A 92 7.46 -1.65 1.21
N TRP A 93 8.11 -1.61 2.37
CA TRP A 93 7.43 -1.45 3.64
C TRP A 93 6.60 -0.16 3.69
N GLU A 94 7.16 0.96 3.21
CA GLU A 94 6.48 2.26 3.20
C GLU A 94 5.23 2.23 2.32
N MET A 95 5.32 1.61 1.14
CA MET A 95 4.16 1.39 0.28
C MET A 95 3.12 0.53 1.00
N SER A 96 3.53 -0.59 1.60
CA SER A 96 2.60 -1.46 2.32
C SER A 96 1.87 -0.73 3.45
N LEU A 97 2.58 0.11 4.20
CA LEU A 97 2.01 0.93 5.27
C LEU A 97 1.02 1.98 4.73
N GLU A 98 1.42 2.75 3.72
CA GLU A 98 0.56 3.76 3.08
C GLU A 98 -0.70 3.13 2.49
N PHE A 99 -0.56 1.96 1.86
CA PHE A 99 -1.67 1.21 1.30
C PHE A 99 -2.65 0.78 2.38
N ARG A 100 -2.17 0.19 3.48
CA ARG A 100 -3.03 -0.24 4.60
C ARG A 100 -3.81 0.90 5.23
N HIS A 101 -3.24 2.10 5.30
CA HIS A 101 -3.95 3.28 5.80
C HIS A 101 -4.94 3.86 4.79
N THR A 102 -4.58 3.88 3.51
CA THR A 102 -5.37 4.58 2.48
C THR A 102 -6.47 3.71 1.89
N ALA A 103 -6.19 2.44 1.58
CA ALA A 103 -7.09 1.53 0.88
C ALA A 103 -8.48 1.39 1.52
N PRO A 104 -8.63 1.22 2.85
CA PRO A 104 -9.96 1.12 3.47
C PRO A 104 -10.83 2.36 3.25
N THR A 105 -10.20 3.53 3.08
CA THR A 105 -10.90 4.83 2.91
C THR A 105 -11.35 5.08 1.47
N LEU A 106 -10.87 4.30 0.50
CA LEU A 106 -11.16 4.47 -0.92
C LEU A 106 -12.42 3.71 -1.31
N ASN A 107 -13.53 4.45 -1.45
CA ASN A 107 -14.76 3.90 -1.99
C ASN A 107 -14.58 3.54 -3.48
N PHE A 108 -14.51 2.25 -3.78
CA PHE A 108 -14.41 1.70 -5.14
C PHE A 108 -15.75 1.24 -5.73
N SER A 109 -16.88 1.51 -5.05
CA SER A 109 -18.20 1.13 -5.54
C SER A 109 -18.52 1.83 -6.87
N VAL A 110 -18.99 1.04 -7.84
CA VAL A 110 -19.35 1.52 -9.17
C VAL A 110 -20.87 1.68 -9.24
N TYR A 111 -21.32 2.90 -9.49
CA TYR A 111 -22.71 3.24 -9.74
C TYR A 111 -22.93 3.48 -11.23
N ALA A 112 -24.21 3.52 -11.66
CA ALA A 112 -24.57 3.69 -13.07
C ALA A 112 -23.90 4.91 -13.74
N GLN A 113 -23.70 6.00 -12.99
CA GLN A 113 -23.10 7.24 -13.49
C GLN A 113 -21.56 7.31 -13.31
N THR A 114 -20.96 6.33 -12.63
CA THR A 114 -19.53 6.34 -12.27
C THR A 114 -18.75 5.24 -12.98
N GLY A 115 -19.26 4.74 -14.12
CA GLY A 115 -18.61 3.73 -14.95
C GLY A 115 -17.38 4.22 -15.72
N SER A 116 -16.99 5.48 -15.58
CA SER A 116 -15.77 6.05 -16.16
C SER A 116 -14.81 6.53 -15.08
N ILE A 117 -13.51 6.47 -15.36
CA ILE A 117 -12.45 6.92 -14.44
C ILE A 117 -12.65 8.38 -13.99
N THR A 118 -13.11 9.26 -14.87
CA THR A 118 -13.31 10.70 -14.59
C THR A 118 -14.52 10.99 -13.71
N SER A 119 -15.57 10.16 -13.80
CA SER A 119 -16.78 10.30 -12.98
C SER A 119 -16.66 9.55 -11.65
N HIS A 120 -15.77 8.57 -11.57
CA HIS A 120 -15.55 7.77 -10.37
C HIS A 120 -15.05 8.61 -9.19
N ILE A 121 -15.47 8.27 -7.96
CA ILE A 121 -15.13 9.07 -6.77
C ILE A 121 -13.62 9.12 -6.50
N ILE A 122 -12.93 8.00 -6.68
CA ILE A 122 -11.46 7.94 -6.55
C ILE A 122 -10.79 8.80 -7.63
N GLY A 123 -11.27 8.73 -8.88
CA GLY A 123 -10.72 9.52 -9.98
C GLY A 123 -10.96 11.03 -9.82
N ARG A 124 -12.13 11.42 -9.31
CA ARG A 124 -12.42 12.81 -8.93
C ARG A 124 -11.53 13.32 -7.80
N LYS A 125 -11.31 12.50 -6.76
CA LYS A 125 -10.37 12.85 -5.68
C LYS A 125 -8.95 13.02 -6.20
N ALA A 126 -8.47 12.07 -7.00
CA ALA A 126 -7.14 12.12 -7.63
C ALA A 126 -6.96 13.38 -8.50
N ARG A 127 -8.00 13.79 -9.23
CA ARG A 127 -7.98 15.02 -10.03
C ARG A 127 -7.94 16.29 -9.20
N ASN A 128 -8.75 16.36 -8.13
CA ASN A 128 -8.94 17.62 -7.38
C ASN A 128 -7.88 17.84 -6.30
N ASN A 129 -7.42 16.77 -5.66
CA ASN A 129 -6.54 16.85 -4.49
C ASN A 129 -5.12 16.33 -4.78
N GLY A 130 -4.86 15.93 -6.03
CA GLY A 130 -3.67 15.18 -6.41
C GLY A 130 -3.85 13.68 -6.21
N ALA A 131 -3.16 12.91 -7.05
CA ALA A 131 -3.14 11.46 -6.95
C ALA A 131 -1.98 11.00 -6.07
N ALA A 132 -2.26 10.03 -5.19
CA ALA A 132 -1.22 9.19 -4.58
C ALA A 132 -1.11 7.87 -5.36
N TRP A 133 -0.03 7.13 -5.18
CA TRP A 133 0.16 5.86 -5.89
C TRP A 133 -0.94 4.83 -5.56
N VAL A 134 -1.49 4.85 -4.34
CA VAL A 134 -2.63 4.00 -3.96
C VAL A 134 -3.88 4.34 -4.77
N HIS A 135 -4.14 5.63 -5.03
CA HIS A 135 -5.24 6.05 -5.90
C HIS A 135 -5.06 5.50 -7.32
N PHE A 136 -3.85 5.63 -7.86
CA PHE A 136 -3.51 5.05 -9.16
C PHE A 136 -3.73 3.54 -9.18
N TRP A 137 -3.25 2.83 -8.15
CA TRP A 137 -3.35 1.37 -8.10
C TRP A 137 -4.80 0.90 -8.17
N PHE A 138 -5.71 1.50 -7.40
CA PHE A 138 -7.13 1.21 -7.47
C PHE A 138 -7.70 1.52 -8.85
N LEU A 139 -7.41 2.69 -9.40
CA LEU A 139 -7.93 3.11 -10.71
C LEU A 139 -7.39 2.25 -11.86
N ARG A 140 -6.15 1.76 -11.76
CA ARG A 140 -5.54 0.85 -12.74
C ARG A 140 -6.26 -0.50 -12.72
N VAL A 141 -6.50 -1.09 -11.55
CA VAL A 141 -7.26 -2.36 -11.46
C VAL A 141 -8.69 -2.19 -11.96
N MET A 142 -9.32 -1.05 -11.67
CA MET A 142 -10.71 -0.79 -12.05
C MET A 142 -10.86 -0.46 -13.55
N PHE A 143 -10.07 0.46 -14.09
CA PHE A 143 -10.29 1.05 -15.41
C PHE A 143 -9.15 0.76 -16.40
N GLY A 144 -8.06 0.15 -15.94
CA GLY A 144 -6.90 -0.20 -16.75
C GLY A 144 -5.83 0.87 -16.79
N PRO A 145 -4.58 0.49 -17.12
CA PRO A 145 -3.45 1.41 -17.22
C PRO A 145 -3.65 2.44 -18.33
N ARG A 146 -4.29 2.07 -19.45
CA ARG A 146 -4.62 3.01 -20.54
C ARG A 146 -5.55 4.13 -20.09
N ALA A 147 -6.60 3.82 -19.33
CA ALA A 147 -7.51 4.84 -18.82
C ALA A 147 -6.81 5.81 -17.84
N CYS A 148 -5.92 5.28 -17.00
CA CYS A 148 -5.11 6.07 -16.07
C CYS A 148 -4.15 7.01 -16.81
N SER A 149 -3.45 6.52 -17.83
CA SER A 149 -2.47 7.31 -18.59
C SER A 149 -3.03 8.54 -19.32
N ARG A 150 -4.36 8.58 -19.51
CA ARG A 150 -5.08 9.72 -20.10
C ARG A 150 -5.48 10.79 -19.08
N GLN A 151 -5.21 10.57 -17.79
CA GLN A 151 -5.50 11.54 -16.75
C GLN A 151 -4.33 12.50 -16.54
N LEU A 152 -4.63 13.77 -16.29
CA LEU A 152 -3.61 14.81 -16.09
C LEU A 152 -2.69 14.49 -14.90
N TRP A 153 -3.26 14.01 -13.79
CA TRP A 153 -2.51 13.64 -12.58
C TRP A 153 -1.53 12.47 -12.79
N PHE A 154 -1.64 11.73 -13.88
CA PHE A 154 -0.80 10.55 -14.12
C PHE A 154 0.65 10.93 -14.43
N ALA A 155 0.85 12.00 -15.21
CA ALA A 155 2.19 12.45 -15.60
C ALA A 155 3.07 12.78 -14.37
N ASP A 156 2.51 13.56 -13.43
CA ASP A 156 3.20 13.96 -12.20
C ASP A 156 3.51 12.78 -11.28
N LEU A 157 2.67 11.74 -11.35
CA LEU A 157 2.79 10.55 -10.49
C LEU A 157 3.85 9.58 -11.02
N VAL A 158 3.95 9.42 -12.34
CA VAL A 158 4.97 8.60 -13.01
C VAL A 158 6.38 9.07 -12.71
N ASP A 159 6.59 10.38 -12.61
CA ASP A 159 7.92 10.93 -12.30
C ASP A 159 8.40 10.52 -10.89
N LYS A 160 7.47 10.26 -9.96
CA LYS A 160 7.76 9.75 -8.62
C LYS A 160 7.83 8.21 -8.57
N HIS A 161 7.07 7.55 -9.45
CA HIS A 161 6.92 6.10 -9.46
C HIS A 161 7.02 5.55 -10.90
N PRO A 162 8.23 5.38 -11.46
CA PRO A 162 8.41 5.01 -12.86
C PRO A 162 7.80 3.66 -13.26
N TRP A 163 7.70 2.71 -12.31
CA TRP A 163 7.07 1.39 -12.50
C TRP A 163 5.58 1.49 -12.91
N MET A 164 4.94 2.65 -12.75
CA MET A 164 3.57 2.87 -13.23
C MET A 164 3.45 2.84 -14.76
N LEU A 165 4.57 2.88 -15.48
CA LEU A 165 4.64 2.72 -16.94
C LEU A 165 4.69 1.25 -17.41
N ASP A 166 4.82 0.32 -16.47
CA ASP A 166 4.89 -1.11 -16.76
C ASP A 166 3.53 -1.63 -17.28
N GLU A 167 3.59 -2.73 -18.01
CA GLU A 167 2.39 -3.38 -18.51
C GLU A 167 1.60 -4.01 -17.35
N ALA A 168 0.28 -3.89 -17.42
CA ALA A 168 -0.62 -4.40 -16.39
C ALA A 168 -1.90 -4.97 -17.00
N PRO A 169 -2.63 -5.85 -16.28
CA PRO A 169 -3.93 -6.32 -16.74
C PRO A 169 -4.89 -5.17 -17.04
N GLY A 170 -5.76 -5.37 -18.05
CA GLY A 170 -6.84 -4.45 -18.37
C GLY A 170 -7.83 -4.26 -17.20
N GLY A 171 -8.55 -3.13 -17.24
CA GLY A 171 -9.52 -2.78 -16.20
C GLY A 171 -10.75 -3.67 -16.19
N VAL A 172 -11.30 -3.88 -15.00
CA VAL A 172 -12.49 -4.73 -14.79
C VAL A 172 -13.81 -4.00 -15.05
N VAL A 173 -13.85 -2.67 -14.94
CA VAL A 173 -15.07 -1.89 -15.13
C VAL A 173 -15.40 -1.78 -16.62
N PRO A 174 -16.55 -2.28 -17.08
CA PRO A 174 -16.90 -2.27 -18.48
C PRO A 174 -17.39 -0.88 -18.92
N SER A 175 -17.17 -0.55 -20.20
CA SER A 175 -17.61 0.73 -20.79
C SER A 175 -19.13 0.92 -20.78
N ASN A 176 -19.90 -0.18 -20.74
CA ASN A 176 -21.36 -0.20 -20.65
C ASN A 176 -21.88 -0.42 -19.22
N ALA A 177 -21.12 -0.07 -18.18
CA ALA A 177 -21.52 -0.24 -16.77
C ALA A 177 -22.91 0.36 -16.45
N TYR A 178 -23.29 1.48 -17.08
CA TYR A 178 -24.61 2.09 -16.92
C TYR A 178 -25.74 1.11 -17.29
N THR A 179 -25.62 0.41 -18.42
CA THR A 179 -26.68 -0.48 -18.91
C THR A 179 -26.81 -1.72 -18.03
N ILE A 180 -25.67 -2.31 -17.63
CA ILE A 180 -25.63 -3.50 -16.76
C ILE A 180 -26.28 -3.22 -15.40
N ILE A 181 -25.92 -2.09 -14.78
CA ILE A 181 -26.47 -1.72 -13.47
C ILE A 181 -27.96 -1.39 -13.60
N LYS A 182 -28.36 -0.65 -14.65
CA LYS A 182 -29.76 -0.25 -14.84
C LYS A 182 -30.67 -1.42 -15.19
N SER A 183 -30.17 -2.44 -15.90
CA SER A 183 -30.93 -3.66 -16.19
C SER A 183 -31.07 -4.58 -14.98
N GLY A 184 -30.35 -4.32 -13.89
CA GLY A 184 -30.35 -5.19 -12.70
C GLY A 184 -29.73 -6.55 -12.98
N GLN A 185 -28.77 -6.61 -13.92
CA GLN A 185 -28.11 -7.86 -14.25
C GLN A 185 -27.19 -8.29 -13.09
N GLU A 186 -27.33 -9.53 -12.61
CA GLU A 186 -26.61 -10.05 -11.44
C GLU A 186 -25.55 -11.11 -11.81
N ASP A 187 -25.65 -11.69 -13.00
CA ASP A 187 -24.82 -12.78 -13.53
C ASP A 187 -23.68 -12.30 -14.45
N TRP A 188 -23.50 -10.98 -14.56
CA TRP A 188 -22.44 -10.41 -15.37
C TRP A 188 -21.04 -10.77 -14.84
N GLU A 189 -20.16 -11.17 -15.74
CA GLU A 189 -18.74 -11.38 -15.45
C GLU A 189 -17.87 -10.50 -16.33
N PRO A 190 -16.77 -9.95 -15.78
CA PRO A 190 -15.79 -9.23 -16.58
C PRO A 190 -15.16 -10.19 -17.57
N ALA A 191 -14.90 -9.69 -18.79
CA ALA A 191 -14.00 -10.39 -19.69
C ALA A 191 -12.68 -10.61 -18.95
N THR A 192 -12.21 -11.85 -18.90
CA THR A 192 -10.89 -12.15 -18.34
C THR A 192 -9.87 -11.30 -19.10
N PRO A 193 -9.05 -10.48 -18.41
CA PRO A 193 -8.03 -9.70 -19.08
C PRO A 193 -6.94 -10.66 -19.56
N THR A 194 -7.09 -11.20 -20.76
CA THR A 194 -6.12 -12.11 -21.39
C THR A 194 -4.91 -11.35 -21.95
N THR A 195 -4.96 -10.01 -21.96
CA THR A 195 -3.95 -9.16 -22.58
C THR A 195 -3.45 -8.13 -21.57
N MET A 196 -2.13 -8.06 -21.45
CA MET A 196 -1.46 -6.99 -20.72
C MET A 196 -1.58 -5.69 -21.52
N GLU A 197 -1.96 -4.62 -20.85
CA GLU A 197 -2.08 -3.29 -21.43
C GLU A 197 -0.93 -2.40 -20.98
N ARG A 198 -0.36 -1.66 -21.93
CA ARG A 198 0.61 -0.61 -21.62
C ARG A 198 -0.07 0.76 -21.51
N PRO A 199 0.35 1.61 -20.56
CA PRO A 199 0.02 3.04 -20.55
C PRO A 199 0.26 3.70 -21.92
N ASP A 200 -0.63 4.62 -22.31
CA ASP A 200 -0.57 5.33 -23.58
C ASP A 200 0.52 6.42 -23.53
N ALA A 201 1.69 6.12 -24.08
CA ALA A 201 2.85 7.03 -24.06
C ALA A 201 2.56 8.41 -24.68
N LEU A 202 1.70 8.47 -25.71
CA LEU A 202 1.30 9.74 -26.33
C LEU A 202 0.41 10.56 -25.40
N ALA A 203 -0.49 9.89 -24.66
CA ALA A 203 -1.32 10.54 -23.66
C ALA A 203 -0.47 11.10 -22.50
N VAL A 204 0.53 10.34 -22.04
CA VAL A 204 1.48 10.80 -21.00
C VAL A 204 2.24 12.04 -21.47
N ALA A 205 2.78 12.01 -22.68
CA ALA A 205 3.52 13.14 -23.24
C ALA A 205 2.63 14.40 -23.40
N ARG A 206 1.37 14.22 -23.79
CA ARG A 206 0.40 15.32 -23.86
C ARG A 206 0.10 15.90 -22.48
N ALA A 207 -0.17 15.06 -21.48
CA ALA A 207 -0.44 15.51 -20.13
C ALA A 207 0.73 16.31 -19.54
N LYS A 208 1.98 15.89 -19.81
CA LYS A 208 3.18 16.64 -19.43
C LYS A 208 3.23 18.05 -20.05
N ARG A 209 2.88 18.19 -21.33
CA ARG A 209 2.82 19.51 -21.99
C ARG A 209 1.72 20.38 -21.40
N GLU A 210 0.52 19.83 -21.21
CA GLU A 210 -0.61 20.58 -20.65
C GLU A 210 -0.34 21.06 -19.21
N ALA A 211 0.35 20.25 -18.40
CA ALA A 211 0.78 20.65 -17.06
C ALA A 211 1.82 21.80 -17.11
N ALA A 212 2.78 21.72 -18.03
CA ALA A 212 3.78 22.77 -18.23
C ALA A 212 3.18 24.08 -18.76
N GLU A 213 2.20 23.99 -19.67
CA GLU A 213 1.50 25.18 -20.21
C GLU A 213 0.59 25.84 -19.15
N SER A 214 -0.05 25.06 -18.28
CA SER A 214 -0.93 25.56 -17.20
C SER A 214 -0.17 26.38 -16.13
N THR A 215 1.14 26.16 -16.00
CA THR A 215 2.02 26.94 -15.10
C THR A 215 2.62 28.17 -15.78
N SER A 216 2.45 28.33 -17.09
CA SER A 216 2.80 29.56 -17.80
C SER A 216 1.69 30.60 -17.59
N ASN A 217 2.05 31.75 -17.04
CA ASN A 217 1.13 32.85 -16.69
C ASN A 217 0.06 33.14 -17.77
N PRO A 218 -1.18 33.51 -17.39
CA PRO A 218 -2.17 33.95 -18.34
C PRO A 218 -1.68 35.24 -19.02
N ARG A 219 -1.29 35.12 -20.28
CA ARG A 219 -0.96 36.26 -21.13
C ARG A 219 -2.18 37.21 -21.11
N PRO A 220 -2.03 38.49 -20.74
CA PRO A 220 -3.16 39.39 -20.63
C PRO A 220 -3.83 39.54 -22.00
N SER A 221 -5.13 39.27 -22.04
CA SER A 221 -5.97 39.44 -23.21
C SER A 221 -6.17 40.92 -23.52
N LYS A 222 -5.67 41.36 -24.68
CA LYS A 222 -6.11 42.59 -25.34
C LYS A 222 -6.33 42.29 -26.83
N THR A 223 -7.61 42.16 -27.17
CA THR A 223 -8.40 42.70 -28.32
C THR A 223 -7.76 42.91 -29.72
N PRO A 224 -8.60 42.98 -30.79
CA PRO A 224 -8.28 42.44 -32.13
C PRO A 224 -7.80 43.49 -33.15
N ARG A 225 -7.41 42.96 -34.34
CA ARG A 225 -7.10 43.62 -35.64
C ARG A 225 -5.62 44.05 -35.77
N ALA A 226 -4.90 43.85 -36.88
CA ALA A 226 -5.22 43.49 -38.26
C ALA A 226 -3.99 42.82 -38.93
N SER A 227 -4.26 42.02 -39.95
CA SER A 227 -3.45 41.73 -41.15
C SER A 227 -1.94 41.46 -41.03
N THR A 228 -1.59 40.22 -41.41
CA THR A 228 -0.31 39.69 -41.91
C THR A 228 0.48 40.68 -42.80
N PRO A 229 1.83 40.57 -42.85
CA PRO A 229 2.47 39.52 -43.64
C PRO A 229 3.68 38.83 -42.97
N THR A 230 3.85 37.55 -43.28
CA THR A 230 4.99 36.64 -42.98
C THR A 230 5.89 36.55 -44.23
N PRO A 231 7.08 35.91 -44.21
CA PRO A 231 8.22 35.90 -43.27
C PRO A 231 9.58 36.12 -43.98
N GLN A 232 10.66 36.33 -43.20
CA GLN A 232 12.00 35.68 -43.34
C GLN A 232 13.04 36.37 -42.41
N PRO A 233 14.22 35.78 -42.13
CA PRO A 233 14.46 34.54 -41.39
C PRO A 233 15.43 34.82 -40.21
N GLN A 234 15.09 34.45 -38.98
CA GLN A 234 16.06 34.51 -37.88
C GLN A 234 16.66 33.12 -37.64
N GLU A 235 17.92 33.01 -38.07
CA GLU A 235 18.93 32.09 -37.55
C GLU A 235 19.01 32.26 -36.03
N GLU A 236 18.40 31.36 -35.26
CA GLU A 236 18.75 31.13 -33.84
C GLU A 236 17.98 29.92 -33.28
N THR A 237 17.94 28.80 -34.01
CA THR A 237 17.47 27.49 -33.47
C THR A 237 18.25 26.30 -34.03
N ALA A 238 19.47 26.54 -34.52
CA ALA A 238 20.35 25.51 -35.08
C ALA A 238 21.15 24.71 -34.02
N VAL A 239 20.93 24.94 -32.72
CA VAL A 239 21.71 24.29 -31.64
C VAL A 239 20.92 23.23 -30.87
N GLU A 240 19.58 23.20 -30.95
CA GLU A 240 18.76 22.18 -30.25
C GLU A 240 18.22 21.06 -31.15
N ALA A 241 18.27 21.23 -32.47
CA ALA A 241 17.95 20.16 -33.43
C ALA A 241 19.12 19.16 -33.62
N ASP A 242 20.32 19.50 -33.15
CA ASP A 242 21.55 18.70 -33.32
C ASP A 242 21.77 17.67 -32.19
N ILE A 243 20.97 17.72 -31.12
CA ILE A 243 21.08 16.74 -30.00
C ILE A 243 20.26 15.47 -30.31
N TRP A 244 19.15 15.59 -31.03
CA TRP A 244 18.29 14.45 -31.38
C TRP A 244 18.70 13.75 -32.68
N ALA A 245 19.41 14.44 -33.58
CA ALA A 245 19.96 13.84 -34.80
C ALA A 245 21.21 12.96 -34.53
N GLN A 246 21.89 13.15 -33.38
CA GLN A 246 23.07 12.33 -33.01
C GLN A 246 22.72 10.99 -32.34
N LEU A 247 21.46 10.77 -31.91
CA LEU A 247 21.03 9.47 -31.36
C LEU A 247 20.50 8.50 -32.42
N ASP A 248 19.98 9.00 -33.55
CA ASP A 248 19.47 8.17 -34.66
C ASP A 248 20.58 7.73 -35.64
N ALA A 249 21.81 8.24 -35.48
CA ALA A 249 23.00 7.84 -36.24
C ALA A 249 23.80 6.70 -35.58
N ALA A 250 23.32 6.14 -34.47
CA ALA A 250 23.86 4.90 -33.91
C ALA A 250 23.38 3.70 -34.74
N ASP A 251 24.12 3.46 -35.80
CA ASP A 251 24.01 2.34 -36.73
C ASP A 251 24.10 1.00 -35.98
N PHE A 252 22.96 0.37 -35.71
CA PHE A 252 22.87 -1.02 -35.25
C PHE A 252 23.02 -1.97 -36.45
N SER A 253 24.21 -2.01 -37.04
CA SER A 253 24.58 -3.10 -37.94
C SER A 253 26.07 -3.43 -37.90
N GLU A 254 26.57 -3.92 -36.76
CA GLU A 254 27.73 -4.81 -36.76
C GLU A 254 27.50 -5.98 -35.81
N VAL A 255 27.41 -7.17 -36.39
CA VAL A 255 27.47 -8.49 -35.73
C VAL A 255 28.86 -9.07 -36.07
N PRO A 256 29.44 -9.98 -35.26
CA PRO A 256 30.22 -9.74 -34.07
C PRO A 256 31.68 -10.20 -34.29
N ASN A 257 32.68 -9.35 -34.04
CA ASN A 257 34.07 -9.82 -33.94
C ASN A 257 34.81 -9.11 -32.81
N ALA A 258 34.24 -9.21 -31.60
CA ALA A 258 34.96 -8.89 -30.38
C ALA A 258 35.51 -10.20 -29.81
N ARG A 259 36.84 -10.34 -29.86
CA ARG A 259 37.60 -11.27 -29.01
C ARG A 259 37.05 -11.21 -27.59
N ILE A 260 36.66 -12.36 -27.06
CA ILE A 260 36.36 -12.54 -25.64
C ILE A 260 37.59 -12.04 -24.86
N PRO A 261 37.48 -10.99 -24.03
CA PRO A 261 38.53 -10.69 -23.08
C PRO A 261 38.46 -11.81 -22.04
N SER A 262 39.45 -12.69 -22.03
CA SER A 262 39.66 -13.63 -20.94
C SER A 262 39.94 -12.79 -19.69
N LYS A 263 38.91 -12.57 -18.85
CA LYS A 263 39.08 -12.04 -17.50
C LYS A 263 40.13 -12.90 -16.79
N THR A 264 41.16 -12.28 -16.28
CA THR A 264 42.22 -12.97 -15.54
C THR A 264 41.61 -13.58 -14.27
N ASP A 265 42.11 -14.76 -13.86
CA ASP A 265 41.60 -15.49 -12.69
C ASP A 265 41.59 -14.63 -11.41
N GLU A 266 42.46 -13.61 -11.33
CA GLU A 266 42.53 -12.63 -10.24
C GLU A 266 41.30 -11.72 -10.17
N GLU A 267 40.75 -11.27 -11.31
CA GLU A 267 39.53 -10.47 -11.36
C GLU A 267 38.30 -11.30 -10.97
N LEU A 268 38.28 -12.57 -11.36
CA LEU A 268 37.21 -13.51 -11.02
C LEU A 268 37.19 -13.79 -9.51
N GLN A 269 38.36 -13.99 -8.91
CA GLN A 269 38.50 -14.15 -7.46
C GLN A 269 38.11 -12.87 -6.70
N GLY A 270 38.51 -11.70 -7.20
CA GLY A 270 38.10 -10.41 -6.62
C GLY A 270 36.60 -10.18 -6.69
N LEU A 271 35.93 -10.62 -7.77
CA LEU A 271 34.48 -10.54 -7.90
C LEU A 271 33.76 -11.51 -6.96
N LYS A 272 34.31 -12.72 -6.79
CA LYS A 272 33.78 -13.72 -5.86
C LYS A 272 33.84 -13.24 -4.40
N ALA A 273 34.96 -12.67 -3.98
CA ALA A 273 35.11 -12.11 -2.64
C ALA A 273 34.13 -10.94 -2.39
N LYS A 274 33.88 -10.09 -3.40
CA LYS A 274 32.88 -9.02 -3.32
C LYS A 274 31.45 -9.58 -3.20
N HIS A 275 31.14 -10.65 -3.93
CA HIS A 275 29.83 -11.30 -3.84
C HIS A 275 29.59 -11.91 -2.46
N GLU A 276 30.58 -12.60 -1.90
CA GLU A 276 30.51 -13.17 -0.55
C GLU A 276 30.38 -12.07 0.51
N ALA A 277 31.15 -10.97 0.39
CA ALA A 277 31.02 -9.82 1.28
C ALA A 277 29.63 -9.17 1.20
N LEU A 278 29.04 -9.10 0.00
CA LEU A 278 27.70 -8.56 -0.20
C LEU A 278 26.62 -9.47 0.41
N GLN A 279 26.76 -10.79 0.25
CA GLN A 279 25.86 -11.76 0.89
C GLN A 279 25.89 -11.64 2.41
N LEU A 280 27.09 -11.55 2.99
CA LEU A 280 27.26 -11.40 4.44
C LEU A 280 26.70 -10.07 4.95
N ALA A 281 26.86 -8.99 4.19
CA ALA A 281 26.27 -7.70 4.51
C ALA A 281 24.73 -7.73 4.45
N HIS A 282 24.17 -8.42 3.45
CA HIS A 282 22.73 -8.60 3.31
C HIS A 282 22.14 -9.38 4.50
N GLU A 283 22.76 -10.49 4.88
CA GLU A 283 22.32 -11.31 6.01
C GLU A 283 22.44 -10.56 7.35
N THR A 284 23.51 -9.78 7.53
CA THR A 284 23.66 -8.90 8.71
C THR A 284 22.56 -7.83 8.77
N LEU A 285 22.21 -7.25 7.61
CA LEU A 285 21.17 -6.23 7.53
C LEU A 285 19.78 -6.83 7.78
N TRP A 286 19.54 -8.05 7.29
CA TRP A 286 18.33 -8.83 7.54
C TRP A 286 18.12 -9.09 9.03
N GLU A 287 19.14 -9.57 9.74
CA GLU A 287 19.05 -9.81 11.19
C GLU A 287 18.83 -8.51 11.99
N LYS A 288 19.46 -7.40 11.56
CA LYS A 288 19.19 -6.08 12.16
C LYS A 288 17.75 -5.64 11.94
N HIS A 289 17.20 -5.87 10.75
CA HIS A 289 15.80 -5.54 10.43
C HIS A 289 14.83 -6.35 11.30
N LYS A 290 15.04 -7.67 11.39
CA LYS A 290 14.25 -8.56 12.24
C LYS A 290 14.29 -8.16 13.72
N ALA A 291 15.47 -7.78 14.24
CA ALA A 291 15.60 -7.29 15.61
C ALA A 291 14.86 -5.95 15.83
N LEU A 292 14.78 -5.11 14.80
CA LEU A 292 14.06 -3.83 14.84
C LEU A 292 12.53 -4.06 14.84
N GLU A 293 12.04 -4.95 13.98
CA GLU A 293 10.62 -5.36 13.95
C GLU A 293 10.16 -5.89 15.31
N GLU A 294 10.97 -6.74 15.96
CA GLU A 294 10.68 -7.26 17.28
C GLU A 294 10.57 -6.16 18.35
N LYS A 295 11.41 -5.11 18.25
CA LYS A 295 11.33 -3.95 19.15
C LYS A 295 10.06 -3.15 18.90
N TYR A 296 9.67 -2.94 17.65
CA TYR A 296 8.45 -2.23 17.31
C TYR A 296 7.20 -2.99 17.76
N ARG A 297 7.15 -4.31 17.56
CA ARG A 297 6.06 -5.15 18.07
C ARG A 297 5.88 -5.02 19.58
N LYS A 298 6.98 -5.03 20.34
CA LYS A 298 6.95 -4.81 21.80
C LYS A 298 6.47 -3.41 22.18
N GLN A 299 6.75 -2.39 21.37
CA GLN A 299 6.24 -1.03 21.61
C GLN A 299 4.74 -0.93 21.30
N GLU A 300 4.27 -1.59 20.26
CA GLU A 300 2.86 -1.66 19.88
C GLU A 300 2.03 -2.33 20.99
N GLU A 301 2.48 -3.48 21.51
CA GLU A 301 1.83 -4.13 22.66
C GLU A 301 1.77 -3.24 23.92
N LYS A 302 2.81 -2.44 24.16
CA LYS A 302 2.82 -1.48 25.27
C LYS A 302 1.81 -0.36 25.05
N LEU A 303 1.71 0.14 23.82
CA LEU A 303 0.76 1.18 23.47
C LEU A 303 -0.68 0.67 23.59
N GLU A 304 -0.96 -0.55 23.15
CA GLU A 304 -2.27 -1.17 23.26
C GLU A 304 -2.71 -1.33 24.72
N LYS A 305 -1.81 -1.76 25.61
CA LYS A 305 -2.06 -1.84 27.06
C LYS A 305 -2.37 -0.46 27.65
N LEU A 306 -1.63 0.58 27.26
CA LEU A 306 -1.88 1.95 27.72
C LEU A 306 -3.23 2.48 27.22
N CYS A 307 -3.56 2.26 25.96
CA CYS A 307 -4.85 2.65 25.38
C CYS A 307 -6.01 1.96 26.10
N THR A 308 -5.90 0.67 26.39
CA THR A 308 -6.91 -0.09 27.13
C THR A 308 -7.08 0.44 28.56
N GLY A 309 -5.97 0.74 29.25
CA GLY A 309 -5.99 1.35 30.58
C GLY A 309 -6.63 2.73 30.59
N LEU A 310 -6.35 3.58 29.59
CA LEU A 310 -6.97 4.89 29.44
C LEU A 310 -8.48 4.80 29.20
N VAL A 311 -8.94 3.83 28.41
CA VAL A 311 -10.38 3.60 28.19
C VAL A 311 -11.07 3.16 29.49
N GLN A 312 -10.45 2.26 30.26
CA GLN A 312 -10.97 1.82 31.55
C GLN A 312 -11.06 2.98 32.56
N LEU A 313 -10.02 3.81 32.66
CA LEU A 313 -10.02 5.03 33.47
C LEU A 313 -11.10 6.02 33.03
N GLY A 314 -11.25 6.24 31.72
CA GLY A 314 -12.30 7.09 31.17
C GLY A 314 -13.71 6.61 31.52
N ASN A 315 -13.94 5.29 31.49
CA ASN A 315 -15.22 4.69 31.88
C ASN A 315 -15.47 4.81 33.40
N LEU A 316 -14.43 4.67 34.23
CA LEU A 316 -14.53 4.85 35.68
C LEU A 316 -14.88 6.30 36.05
N VAL A 317 -14.25 7.28 35.40
CA VAL A 317 -14.53 8.70 35.60
C VAL A 317 -15.95 9.07 35.16
N LYS A 318 -16.45 8.49 34.06
CA LYS A 318 -17.85 8.67 33.64
C LYS A 318 -18.83 8.09 34.68
N HIS A 319 -18.54 6.90 35.21
CA HIS A 319 -19.37 6.28 36.25
C HIS A 319 -19.38 7.09 37.56
N GLN A 320 -18.26 7.71 37.96
CA GLN A 320 -18.19 8.53 39.17
C GLN A 320 -18.85 9.91 39.02
N ASN A 321 -18.86 10.48 37.81
CA ASN A 321 -19.41 11.82 37.55
C ASN A 321 -20.88 11.82 37.09
N GLY A 322 -21.54 10.66 37.02
CA GLY A 322 -22.98 10.56 36.79
C GLY A 322 -23.46 11.17 35.46
N VAL A 323 -22.74 10.92 34.36
CA VAL A 323 -23.23 11.17 32.99
C VAL A 323 -23.72 9.88 32.37
#